data_AF-A0A8T2TPR4-F1
#
_entry.id   AF-A0A8T2TPR4-F1
#
_cell.length_a   1.000
_cell.length_b   1.000
_cell.length_c   1.000
_cell.angle_alpha   90.00
_cell.angle_beta   90.00
_cell.angle_gamma   90.00
#
_symmetry.space_group_name_H-M   'P 1'
#
loop_
_entity.id
_entity.type
_entity.pdbx_description
1 polymer ?
#
loop_
_entity_poly.entity_id
_entity_poly.type
_entity_poly.pdbx_seq_one_letter_code
_entity_poly.pdbx_strand_id
1 'polypeptide(L)'
;MENRCRLTMEIVEGIAKEIGPERVGIRLSPFSSHLDVSDSQPEQLSVYLANALNKYNILYAHYLEPRVRRYMQHVQTSYSLQPARNAFKGAFLAAGNYNRENGNEAIASDRADLIVYGRLFLCNPDLPRRFALKAPLNDYVEATFYTQDPVVGYTDYPFLEETGYRMDS
;
A
#
# COMPACT_ATOMS: atom_id res chain seq x y z
N MET A 1 -0.35 8.43 24.01
CA MET A 1 -0.42 7.53 22.85
C MET A 1 -1.60 6.57 22.96
N GLU A 2 -1.69 5.82 24.06
CA GLU A 2 -2.77 4.88 24.38
C GLU A 2 -4.19 5.40 24.08
N ASN A 3 -4.57 6.56 24.64
CA ASN A 3 -5.89 7.15 24.40
C ASN A 3 -6.20 7.42 22.92
N ARG A 4 -5.19 7.78 22.11
CA ARG A 4 -5.37 8.06 20.67
C ARG A 4 -5.60 6.77 19.87
N CYS A 5 -4.99 5.67 20.30
CA CYS A 5 -5.05 4.39 19.59
C CYS A 5 -6.17 3.48 20.09
N ARG A 6 -6.78 3.79 21.25
CA ARG A 6 -7.81 2.97 21.89
C ARG A 6 -8.93 2.57 20.93
N LEU A 7 -9.54 3.53 20.23
CA LEU A 7 -10.62 3.25 19.29
C LEU A 7 -10.17 2.27 18.19
N THR A 8 -8.98 2.47 17.62
CA THR A 8 -8.42 1.56 16.61
C THR A 8 -8.25 0.15 17.17
N MET A 9 -7.77 0.03 18.41
CA MET A 9 -7.58 -1.28 19.05
C MET A 9 -8.91 -1.96 19.36
N GLU A 10 -9.91 -1.24 19.86
CA GLU A 10 -11.25 -1.77 20.13
C GLU A 10 -11.93 -2.29 18.85
N ILE A 11 -11.78 -1.57 17.73
CA ILE A 11 -12.30 -2.00 16.43
C ILE A 11 -11.59 -3.26 15.96
N VAL A 12 -10.25 -3.30 16.02
CA VAL A 12 -9.47 -4.48 15.61
C VAL A 12 -9.84 -5.68 16.47
N GLU A 13 -9.98 -5.51 17.78
CA GLU A 13 -10.38 -6.58 18.70
C GLU A 13 -11.79 -7.09 18.37
N GLY A 14 -12.75 -6.19 18.17
CA GLY A 14 -14.13 -6.55 17.83
C GLY A 14 -14.22 -7.35 16.53
N ILE A 15 -13.53 -6.91 15.49
CA ILE A 15 -13.51 -7.61 14.20
C ILE A 15 -12.80 -8.96 14.34
N ALA A 16 -11.64 -9.00 15.01
CA ALA A 16 -10.89 -10.24 15.20
C ALA A 16 -11.67 -11.30 16.00
N LYS A 17 -12.51 -10.88 16.97
CA LYS A 17 -13.41 -11.78 17.70
C LYS A 17 -14.49 -12.38 16.81
N GLU A 18 -15.01 -11.60 15.86
CA GLU A 18 -16.09 -12.03 14.98
C GLU A 18 -15.60 -12.93 13.85
N ILE A 19 -14.54 -12.51 13.15
CA ILE A 19 -14.09 -13.19 11.93
C ILE A 19 -12.76 -13.92 12.10
N GLY A 20 -12.18 -14.01 13.29
CA GLY A 20 -10.87 -14.60 13.50
C GLY A 20 -9.72 -13.67 13.05
N PRO A 21 -8.64 -13.53 13.85
CA PRO A 21 -7.57 -12.58 13.58
C PRO A 21 -6.80 -12.89 12.28
N GLU A 22 -6.75 -14.14 11.85
CA GLU A 22 -6.13 -14.60 10.61
C GLU A 22 -6.82 -14.10 9.33
N ARG A 23 -7.99 -13.46 9.45
CA ARG A 23 -8.71 -12.80 8.35
C ARG A 23 -8.78 -11.28 8.50
N VAL A 24 -8.08 -10.72 9.49
CA VAL A 24 -8.08 -9.27 9.76
C VAL A 24 -6.78 -8.64 9.25
N GLY A 25 -6.91 -7.53 8.56
CA GLY A 25 -5.80 -6.62 8.32
C GLY A 25 -6.19 -5.17 8.56
N ILE A 26 -5.20 -4.32 8.75
CA ILE A 26 -5.42 -2.88 8.98
C ILE A 26 -4.57 -2.06 8.01
N ARG A 27 -5.14 -0.96 7.48
CA ARG A 27 -4.43 0.00 6.65
C ARG A 27 -4.13 1.27 7.43
N LEU A 28 -2.87 1.70 7.44
CA LEU A 28 -2.37 2.84 8.20
C LEU A 28 -1.61 3.80 7.29
N SER A 29 -1.77 5.11 7.52
CA SER A 29 -1.04 6.15 6.80
C SER A 29 -0.48 7.20 7.78
N PRO A 30 0.48 6.83 8.65
CA PRO A 30 0.92 7.67 9.77
C PRO A 30 1.52 9.01 9.37
N PHE A 31 2.03 9.10 8.14
CA PHE A 31 2.74 10.26 7.60
C PHE A 31 1.91 11.05 6.58
N SER A 32 0.65 10.66 6.36
CA SER A 32 -0.20 11.32 5.38
C SER A 32 -0.72 12.65 5.92
N SER A 33 -0.58 13.71 5.12
CA SER A 33 -1.20 15.02 5.36
C SER A 33 -2.49 15.24 4.55
N HIS A 34 -3.09 14.14 4.07
CA HIS A 34 -4.33 14.20 3.31
C HIS A 34 -5.50 14.63 4.19
N LEU A 35 -6.40 15.47 3.66
CA LEU A 35 -7.57 16.02 4.36
C LEU A 35 -7.21 16.76 5.66
N ASP A 36 -6.10 17.52 5.63
CA ASP A 36 -5.61 18.34 6.74
C ASP A 36 -5.32 17.59 8.05
N VAL A 37 -5.14 16.27 7.96
CA VAL A 37 -4.70 15.45 9.08
C VAL A 37 -3.21 15.65 9.31
N SER A 38 -2.80 15.82 10.57
CA SER A 38 -1.40 15.78 10.97
C SER A 38 -1.26 15.21 12.38
N ASP A 39 -0.10 14.62 12.66
CA ASP A 39 0.29 14.21 14.01
C ASP A 39 1.61 14.90 14.36
N SER A 40 1.77 15.33 15.61
CA SER A 40 3.01 15.94 16.09
C SER A 40 4.15 14.93 16.28
N GLN A 41 3.82 13.64 16.36
CA GLN A 41 4.76 12.54 16.61
C GLN A 41 4.43 11.32 15.72
N PRO A 42 4.48 11.46 14.38
CA PRO A 42 4.00 10.43 13.45
C PRO A 42 4.82 9.14 13.48
N GLU A 43 6.13 9.22 13.70
CA GLU A 43 6.98 8.02 13.84
C GLU A 43 6.65 7.22 15.10
N GLN A 44 6.52 7.91 16.24
CA GLN A 44 6.15 7.26 17.50
C GLN A 44 4.76 6.63 17.41
N LEU A 45 3.81 7.31 16.76
CA LEU A 45 2.48 6.77 16.50
C LEU A 45 2.55 5.51 15.63
N SER A 46 3.31 5.58 14.54
CA SER A 46 3.51 4.47 13.60
C SER A 46 4.02 3.20 14.30
N VAL A 47 5.07 3.35 15.12
CA VAL A 47 5.69 2.24 15.87
C VAL A 47 4.79 1.76 17.01
N TYR A 48 4.08 2.66 17.69
CA TYR A 48 3.17 2.27 18.76
C TYR A 48 2.01 1.42 18.22
N LEU A 49 1.41 1.83 17.10
CA LEU A 49 0.35 1.05 16.45
C LEU A 49 0.86 -0.33 16.04
N ALA A 50 2.02 -0.41 15.38
CA ALA A 50 2.64 -1.69 15.00
C ALA A 50 2.82 -2.63 16.20
N ASN A 51 3.36 -2.13 17.31
CA ASN A 51 3.53 -2.92 18.53
C ASN A 51 2.19 -3.36 19.15
N ALA A 52 1.23 -2.45 19.25
CA ALA A 52 -0.05 -2.72 19.89
C ALA A 52 -0.88 -3.75 19.11
N LEU A 53 -0.82 -3.71 17.78
CA LEU A 53 -1.53 -4.65 16.91
C LEU A 53 -1.09 -6.10 17.08
N ASN A 54 0.17 -6.34 17.51
CA ASN A 54 0.68 -7.69 17.77
C ASN A 54 -0.12 -8.44 18.84
N LYS A 55 -0.79 -7.73 19.78
CA LYS A 55 -1.64 -8.35 20.79
C LYS A 55 -2.80 -9.15 20.19
N TYR A 56 -3.26 -8.75 19.00
CA TYR A 56 -4.43 -9.32 18.34
C TYR A 56 -4.07 -10.37 17.29
N ASN A 57 -2.79 -10.60 17.02
CA ASN A 57 -2.30 -11.58 16.03
C ASN A 57 -2.97 -11.44 14.65
N ILE A 58 -3.29 -10.20 14.23
CA ILE A 58 -3.94 -9.95 12.94
C ILE A 58 -3.02 -10.37 11.78
N LEU A 59 -3.63 -10.78 10.67
CA LEU A 59 -2.92 -11.31 9.49
C LEU A 59 -1.88 -10.33 8.93
N TYR A 60 -2.28 -9.07 8.73
CA TYR A 60 -1.39 -8.08 8.12
C TYR A 60 -1.61 -6.64 8.57
N ALA A 61 -0.55 -5.84 8.44
CA ALA A 61 -0.62 -4.39 8.51
C ALA A 61 -0.14 -3.78 7.19
N HIS A 62 -0.97 -2.93 6.59
CA HIS A 62 -0.73 -2.27 5.32
C HIS A 62 -0.41 -0.80 5.56
N TYR A 63 0.86 -0.45 5.43
CA TYR A 63 1.35 0.92 5.61
C TYR A 63 1.51 1.65 4.28
N LEU A 64 1.04 2.90 4.26
CA LEU A 64 1.32 3.84 3.19
C LEU A 64 2.67 4.52 3.45
N GLU A 65 3.57 4.48 2.47
CA GLU A 65 4.84 5.18 2.47
C GLU A 65 4.64 6.69 2.73
N PRO A 66 5.56 7.32 3.48
CA PRO A 66 5.58 8.77 3.59
C PRO A 66 5.63 9.38 2.19
N ARG A 67 4.63 10.20 1.85
CA ARG A 67 4.58 10.81 0.52
C ARG A 67 5.68 11.87 0.40
N VAL A 68 6.63 11.64 -0.49
CA VAL A 68 7.28 12.74 -1.20
C VAL A 68 6.19 13.43 -2.02
N ARG A 69 5.81 14.68 -1.69
CA ARG A 69 4.79 15.41 -2.45
C ARG A 69 5.19 15.42 -3.94
N ARG A 70 4.43 14.71 -4.78
CA ARG A 70 4.53 14.75 -6.25
C ARG A 70 3.99 16.09 -6.78
N TYR A 71 4.69 17.18 -6.50
CA TYR A 71 4.65 18.40 -7.31
C TYR A 71 6.04 19.03 -7.25
N MET A 72 6.85 18.71 -8.26
CA MET A 72 8.07 19.40 -8.69
C MET A 72 9.40 19.28 -7.91
N GLN A 73 9.49 18.67 -6.72
CA GLN A 73 10.81 18.41 -6.10
C GLN A 73 10.80 17.11 -5.28
N HIS A 74 11.89 16.35 -5.33
CA HIS A 74 12.17 15.30 -4.34
C HIS A 74 12.26 15.96 -2.96
N VAL A 75 11.13 16.13 -2.27
CA VAL A 75 11.16 16.45 -0.84
C VAL A 75 11.67 15.18 -0.14
N GLN A 76 12.95 15.16 0.20
CA GLN A 76 13.49 14.13 1.07
C GLN A 76 12.68 14.17 2.38
N THR A 77 11.94 13.09 2.64
CA THR A 77 11.34 12.86 3.95
C THR A 77 12.34 12.05 4.76
N SER A 78 12.58 12.46 6.00
CA SER A 78 13.38 11.68 6.96
C SER A 78 12.62 10.48 7.52
N TYR A 79 11.31 10.39 7.25
CA TYR A 79 10.46 9.33 7.77
C TYR A 79 10.67 8.03 7.00
N SER A 80 10.61 6.92 7.75
CA SER A 80 10.75 5.57 7.22
C SER A 80 9.70 4.65 7.82
N LEU A 81 9.25 3.67 7.04
CA LEU A 81 8.41 2.58 7.54
C LEU A 81 9.22 1.53 8.32
N GLN A 82 10.55 1.50 8.20
CA GLN A 82 11.40 0.44 8.78
C GLN A 82 11.17 0.24 10.28
N PRO A 83 11.07 1.29 11.12
CA PRO A 83 10.81 1.09 12.55
C PRO A 83 9.48 0.38 12.83
N ALA A 84 8.44 0.66 12.03
CA ALA A 84 7.14 0.00 12.16
C ALA A 84 7.19 -1.44 11.61
N ARG A 85 7.89 -1.67 10.50
CA ARG A 85 8.18 -3.01 9.96
C ARG A 85 8.86 -3.89 10.99
N ASN A 86 9.89 -3.38 11.67
CA ASN A 86 10.61 -4.12 12.72
C ASN A 86 9.74 -4.40 13.96
N ALA A 87 8.72 -3.59 14.22
CA ALA A 87 7.85 -3.70 15.37
C ALA A 87 6.67 -4.67 15.16
N PHE A 88 6.12 -4.75 13.94
CA PHE A 88 4.98 -5.62 13.63
C PHE A 88 5.45 -7.04 13.31
N LYS A 89 4.77 -8.06 13.87
CA LYS A 89 5.18 -9.46 13.77
C LYS A 89 4.45 -10.26 12.70
N GLY A 90 3.36 -9.73 12.15
CA GLY A 90 2.61 -10.33 11.04
C GLY A 90 3.11 -9.86 9.67
N ALA A 91 2.33 -10.13 8.62
CA ALA A 91 2.69 -9.69 7.27
C ALA A 91 2.64 -8.16 7.14
N PHE A 92 3.73 -7.55 6.69
CA PHE A 92 3.85 -6.11 6.53
C PHE A 92 3.75 -5.73 5.04
N LEU A 93 2.65 -5.06 4.69
CA LEU A 93 2.37 -4.60 3.33
C LEU A 93 2.81 -3.14 3.20
N ALA A 94 3.59 -2.81 2.18
CA ALA A 94 3.93 -1.44 1.85
C ALA A 94 3.24 -0.97 0.57
N ALA A 95 2.78 0.27 0.57
CA ALA A 95 2.11 0.89 -0.56
C ALA A 95 2.58 2.32 -0.76
N GLY A 96 2.64 2.78 -2.00
CA GLY A 96 2.96 4.19 -2.30
C GLY A 96 4.03 4.33 -3.35
N ASN A 97 3.60 4.64 -4.59
CA ASN A 97 4.49 4.94 -5.71
C ASN A 97 5.55 3.86 -6.04
N TYR A 98 5.25 2.60 -5.70
CA TYR A 98 6.05 1.46 -6.12
C TYR A 98 5.89 1.20 -7.62
N ASN A 99 6.99 0.79 -8.25
CA ASN A 99 7.08 0.14 -9.55
C ASN A 99 7.64 -1.28 -9.35
N ARG A 100 8.04 -1.97 -10.42
CA ARG A 100 8.60 -3.32 -10.35
C ARG A 100 9.94 -3.31 -9.61
N GLU A 101 10.83 -2.39 -9.96
CA GLU A 101 12.20 -2.32 -9.48
C GLU A 101 12.26 -2.03 -7.97
N ASN A 102 11.67 -0.92 -7.54
CA ASN A 102 11.74 -0.51 -6.14
C ASN A 102 10.86 -1.38 -5.23
N GLY A 103 9.84 -2.06 -5.80
CA GLY A 103 9.03 -3.05 -5.08
C GLY A 103 9.84 -4.31 -4.79
N ASN A 104 10.54 -4.84 -5.80
CA ASN A 104 11.44 -5.98 -5.63
C ASN A 104 12.57 -5.66 -4.64
N GLU A 105 13.15 -4.46 -4.73
CA GLU A 105 14.17 -4.00 -3.79
C GLU A 105 13.65 -3.93 -2.35
N ALA A 106 12.43 -3.43 -2.14
CA ALA A 106 11.82 -3.34 -0.81
C ALA A 106 11.63 -4.72 -0.17
N ILE A 107 11.19 -5.72 -0.95
CA ILE A 107 11.08 -7.10 -0.48
C ILE A 107 12.47 -7.69 -0.19
N ALA A 108 13.40 -7.56 -1.15
CA ALA A 108 14.76 -8.11 -1.01
C ALA A 108 15.54 -7.51 0.17
N SER A 109 15.17 -6.30 0.59
CA SER A 109 15.80 -5.57 1.70
C SER A 109 15.00 -5.65 3.02
N ASP A 110 14.02 -6.56 3.12
CA ASP A 110 13.16 -6.75 4.31
C ASP A 110 12.42 -5.47 4.77
N ARG A 111 12.08 -4.59 3.84
CA ARG A 111 11.27 -3.38 4.10
C ARG A 111 9.78 -3.69 4.08
N ALA A 112 9.37 -4.76 3.38
CA ALA A 112 7.99 -5.25 3.31
C ALA A 112 7.95 -6.73 2.92
N ASP A 113 6.92 -7.45 3.34
CA ASP A 113 6.65 -8.81 2.86
C ASP A 113 5.92 -8.78 1.50
N LEU A 114 5.08 -7.76 1.28
CA LEU A 114 4.23 -7.63 0.11
C LEU A 114 4.13 -6.15 -0.30
N ILE A 115 4.06 -5.90 -1.62
CA ILE A 115 3.90 -4.56 -2.19
C ILE A 115 2.50 -4.42 -2.78
N VAL A 116 1.84 -3.31 -2.45
CA VAL A 116 0.47 -3.02 -2.90
C VAL A 116 0.48 -1.96 -4.00
N TYR A 117 -0.12 -2.29 -5.14
CA TYR A 117 -0.22 -1.43 -6.31
C TYR A 117 -1.67 -0.96 -6.51
N GLY A 118 -1.87 0.35 -6.61
CA GLY A 118 -3.17 0.97 -6.89
C GLY A 118 -3.31 1.35 -8.36
N ARG A 119 -2.80 2.54 -8.73
CA ARG A 119 -2.87 3.10 -10.10
C ARG A 119 -2.39 2.13 -11.19
N LEU A 120 -1.27 1.43 -10.96
CA LEU A 120 -0.76 0.46 -11.93
C LEU A 120 -1.72 -0.71 -12.14
N PHE A 121 -2.39 -1.18 -11.08
CA PHE A 121 -3.32 -2.29 -11.18
C PHE A 121 -4.64 -1.85 -11.84
N LEU A 122 -5.08 -0.60 -11.61
CA LEU A 122 -6.24 -0.02 -12.29
C LEU A 122 -6.07 -0.06 -13.81
N CYS A 123 -4.91 0.39 -14.33
CA CYS A 123 -4.69 0.44 -15.77
C CYS A 123 -4.09 -0.86 -16.37
N ASN A 124 -3.63 -1.81 -15.56
CA ASN A 124 -3.05 -3.07 -16.02
C ASN A 124 -3.72 -4.24 -15.28
N PRO A 125 -4.81 -4.81 -15.82
CA PRO A 125 -5.54 -5.90 -15.15
C PRO A 125 -4.66 -7.16 -14.97
N ASP A 126 -3.62 -7.29 -15.78
CA ASP A 126 -2.62 -8.35 -15.77
C ASP A 126 -1.23 -7.89 -15.30
N LEU A 127 -1.18 -6.88 -14.42
CA LEU A 127 0.06 -6.29 -13.88
C LEU A 127 1.09 -7.33 -13.43
N PRO A 128 0.75 -8.41 -12.67
CA PRO A 128 1.74 -9.41 -12.27
C PRO A 128 2.44 -10.09 -13.45
N ARG A 129 1.69 -10.41 -14.53
CA ARG A 129 2.25 -11.01 -15.74
C ARG A 129 3.16 -10.02 -16.46
N ARG A 130 2.75 -8.76 -16.58
CA ARG A 130 3.58 -7.71 -17.18
C ARG A 130 4.89 -7.51 -16.42
N PHE A 131 4.85 -7.55 -15.08
CA PHE A 131 6.06 -7.50 -14.27
C PHE A 131 6.96 -8.71 -14.48
N ALA A 132 6.41 -9.93 -14.49
CA ALA A 132 7.16 -11.16 -14.71
C ALA A 132 7.88 -11.16 -16.07
N LEU A 133 7.21 -10.69 -17.12
CA LEU A 133 7.75 -10.62 -18.49
C LEU A 133 8.55 -9.35 -18.78
N LYS A 134 8.61 -8.41 -17.83
CA LYS A 134 9.12 -7.05 -18.05
C LYS A 134 8.46 -6.35 -19.25
N ALA A 135 7.18 -6.65 -19.49
CA ALA A 135 6.41 -6.11 -20.59
C ALA A 135 6.03 -4.63 -20.36
N PRO A 136 5.68 -3.88 -21.42
CA PRO A 136 5.15 -2.52 -21.30
C PRO A 136 3.91 -2.46 -20.41
N LEU A 137 3.75 -1.35 -19.69
CA LEU A 137 2.56 -1.06 -18.90
C LEU A 137 1.66 -0.10 -19.66
N ASN A 138 0.35 -0.28 -19.52
CA ASN A 138 -0.63 0.72 -19.94
C ASN A 138 -0.50 1.96 -19.06
N ASP A 139 -0.68 3.13 -19.66
CA ASP A 139 -0.77 4.40 -18.94
C ASP A 139 -2.15 4.56 -18.30
N TYR A 140 -2.17 5.13 -17.10
CA TYR A 140 -3.42 5.45 -16.42
C TYR A 140 -3.95 6.82 -16.89
N VAL A 141 -5.27 6.97 -16.92
CA VAL A 141 -5.94 8.24 -17.23
C VAL A 141 -6.52 8.83 -15.94
N GLU A 142 -5.89 9.85 -15.35
CA GLU A 142 -6.35 10.39 -14.05
C GLU A 142 -7.76 10.98 -14.11
N ALA A 143 -8.15 11.53 -15.27
CA ALA A 143 -9.47 12.11 -15.49
C ALA A 143 -10.62 11.10 -15.32
N THR A 144 -10.35 9.80 -15.41
CA THR A 144 -11.36 8.73 -15.32
C THR A 144 -11.32 7.98 -13.99
N PHE A 145 -10.44 8.33 -13.04
CA PHE A 145 -10.39 7.65 -11.73
C PHE A 145 -11.71 7.72 -10.95
N TYR A 146 -12.45 8.81 -11.13
CA TYR A 146 -13.75 9.01 -10.53
C TYR A 146 -14.72 9.48 -11.62
N THR A 147 -15.27 8.52 -12.35
CA THR A 147 -16.26 8.73 -13.41
C THR A 147 -17.54 7.97 -13.10
N GLN A 148 -18.65 8.38 -13.71
CA GLN A 148 -19.91 7.64 -13.70
C GLN A 148 -20.00 6.62 -14.84
N ASP A 149 -19.08 6.70 -15.81
CA ASP A 149 -19.01 5.74 -16.90
C ASP A 149 -18.58 4.36 -16.36
N PRO A 150 -19.36 3.29 -16.62
CA PRO A 150 -19.04 1.96 -16.08
C PRO A 150 -17.90 1.25 -16.84
N VAL A 151 -17.47 1.78 -17.98
CA VAL A 151 -16.49 1.15 -18.88
C VAL A 151 -15.22 1.98 -18.96
N VAL A 152 -15.34 3.25 -19.33
CA VAL A 152 -14.21 4.10 -19.73
C VAL A 152 -13.25 4.38 -18.56
N GLY A 153 -12.02 3.92 -18.69
CA GLY A 153 -11.00 4.01 -17.64
C GLY A 153 -11.21 3.08 -16.46
N TYR A 154 -12.01 2.02 -16.63
CA TYR A 154 -12.30 1.04 -15.58
C TYR A 154 -12.16 -0.40 -16.09
N THR A 155 -12.95 -0.81 -17.08
CA THR A 155 -12.94 -2.18 -17.64
C THR A 155 -12.39 -2.27 -19.06
N ASP A 156 -12.04 -1.14 -19.67
CA ASP A 156 -11.55 -1.02 -21.04
C ASP A 156 -10.01 -0.95 -21.16
N TYR A 157 -9.28 -1.09 -20.05
CA TYR A 157 -7.82 -1.22 -20.11
C TYR A 157 -7.42 -2.58 -20.70
N PRO A 158 -6.60 -2.61 -21.77
CA PRO A 158 -6.34 -3.85 -22.49
C PRO A 158 -5.42 -4.79 -21.71
N PHE A 159 -5.63 -6.08 -21.87
CA PHE A 159 -4.69 -7.13 -21.45
C PHE A 159 -3.46 -7.14 -22.37
N LEU A 160 -2.34 -7.69 -21.91
CA LEU A 160 -1.10 -7.75 -22.71
C LEU A 160 -1.28 -8.51 -24.03
N GLU A 161 -2.17 -9.50 -24.07
CA GLU A 161 -2.44 -10.29 -25.28
C GLU A 161 -3.17 -9.47 -26.36
N GLU A 162 -3.90 -8.44 -25.96
CA GLU A 162 -4.68 -7.57 -26.85
C GLU A 162 -3.83 -6.45 -27.46
N THR A 163 -2.65 -6.17 -26.90
CA THR A 163 -1.73 -5.14 -27.42
C THR A 163 -0.83 -5.64 -28.55
N GLY A 164 -0.97 -6.90 -28.96
CA GLY A 164 -0.13 -7.52 -29.99
C GLY A 164 1.28 -7.87 -29.50
N TYR A 165 1.53 -7.85 -28.18
CA TYR A 165 2.80 -8.27 -27.60
C TYR A 165 3.05 -9.76 -27.92
N ARG A 166 4.12 -10.02 -28.66
CA ARG A 166 4.64 -11.37 -28.89
C ARG A 166 5.91 -11.50 -28.05
N MET A 167 6.02 -12.58 -27.27
CA MET A 167 7.32 -12.93 -26.72
C MET A 167 8.21 -13.29 -27.90
N ASP A 168 9.24 -12.49 -28.14
CA ASP A 168 10.29 -12.84 -29.08
C ASP A 168 10.87 -14.20 -28.63
N SER A 169 10.84 -15.17 -29.56
CA SER A 169 11.24 -16.57 -29.40
C SER A 169 12.68 -16.76 -28.98
#